data_AF-A0A951GFD3-F1
#
_entry.id   AF-A0A951GFD3-F1
#
_cell.length_a   1.000
_cell.length_b   1.000
_cell.length_c   1.000
_cell.angle_alpha   90.00
_cell.angle_beta   90.00
_cell.angle_gamma   90.00
#
_symmetry.space_group_name_H-M   'P 1'
#
loop_
_entity.id
_entity.type
_entity.pdbx_description
1 polymer ?
#
loop_
_entity_poly.entity_id
_entity_poly.type
_entity_poly.pdbx_seq_one_letter_code
_entity_poly.pdbx_strand_id
1 'polypeptide(L)'
;RWWLPGTKQGDSEPPPPRHPEGADTGSRPHNTNVYPERPDRAYLGYIDGGMIILDISDKSRPKMISRWDYHPPYHGFTHTVVPFFDRNLLIVSDECVRTEGADWPKLVWVVDGRTETNPVPIATCPLPPLNTYQRRGARYGAHNLYENLPKPNAWKSDRVVLATYFNGGLRAYDTSNPYQPAEIGYFVPEPPRGAPSGAIQINDVFVDERQVVYTVDRHVGGLYTLEMDF
;
A
#
# COMPACT_ATOMS: atom_id res chain seq x y z
N ARG A 1 22.48 -9.25 -6.36
CA ARG A 1 21.50 -8.40 -7.08
C ARG A 1 20.33 -9.27 -7.50
N TRP A 2 19.11 -8.74 -7.56
CA TRP A 2 17.92 -9.47 -7.94
C TRP A 2 16.98 -8.57 -8.77
N TRP A 3 16.18 -9.18 -9.63
CA TRP A 3 15.10 -8.57 -10.42
C TRP A 3 13.99 -9.61 -10.56
N LEU A 4 12.76 -9.16 -10.82
CA LEU A 4 11.68 -10.09 -11.16
C LEU A 4 12.06 -10.86 -12.43
N PRO A 5 12.05 -12.21 -12.43
CA PRO A 5 12.41 -13.01 -13.60
C PRO A 5 11.76 -12.50 -14.90
N GLY A 6 12.56 -12.36 -15.95
CA GLY A 6 12.16 -11.88 -17.27
C GLY A 6 12.12 -10.35 -17.45
N THR A 7 12.38 -9.57 -16.39
CA THR A 7 12.36 -8.09 -16.48
C THR A 7 13.73 -7.47 -16.77
N LYS A 8 14.83 -8.20 -16.58
CA LYS A 8 16.17 -7.70 -16.92
C LYS A 8 16.46 -7.93 -18.40
N GLN A 9 17.11 -6.96 -19.04
CA GLN A 9 17.64 -7.15 -20.40
C GLN A 9 18.60 -8.35 -20.47
N GLY A 10 18.33 -9.26 -21.42
CA GLY A 10 19.10 -10.49 -21.62
C GLY A 10 18.89 -11.54 -20.52
N ASP A 11 17.79 -11.46 -19.77
CA ASP A 11 17.34 -12.56 -18.91
C ASP A 11 16.93 -13.76 -19.78
N SER A 12 17.18 -14.98 -19.28
CA SER A 12 16.76 -16.23 -19.93
C SER A 12 15.28 -16.52 -19.73
N GLU A 13 14.69 -15.97 -18.67
CA GLU A 13 13.27 -16.13 -18.35
C GLU A 13 12.40 -15.24 -19.26
N PRO A 14 11.21 -15.71 -19.71
CA PRO A 14 10.31 -14.88 -20.48
C PRO A 14 9.77 -13.72 -19.65
N PRO A 15 9.47 -12.55 -20.26
CA PRO A 15 8.88 -11.43 -19.53
C PRO A 15 7.52 -11.84 -18.95
N PRO A 16 7.14 -11.31 -17.77
CA PRO A 16 5.79 -11.49 -17.25
C PRO A 16 4.73 -11.05 -18.27
N PRO A 17 3.56 -11.70 -18.29
CA PRO A 17 2.43 -11.25 -19.09
C PRO A 17 2.14 -9.78 -18.82
N ARG A 18 2.02 -8.98 -19.88
CA ARG A 18 1.64 -7.58 -19.77
C ARG A 18 0.15 -7.48 -19.47
N HIS A 19 -0.24 -6.49 -18.67
CA HIS A 19 -1.64 -6.21 -18.43
C HIS A 19 -2.34 -5.71 -19.71
N PRO A 20 -3.69 -5.75 -19.76
CA PRO A 20 -4.44 -5.18 -20.88
C PRO A 20 -4.03 -3.73 -21.20
N GLU A 21 -4.17 -3.36 -22.47
CA GLU A 21 -3.88 -2.00 -22.93
C GLU A 21 -4.64 -0.96 -22.09
N GLY A 22 -3.92 0.08 -21.65
CA GLY A 22 -4.46 1.11 -20.75
C GLY A 22 -4.40 0.77 -19.25
N ALA A 23 -4.18 -0.49 -18.86
CA ALA A 23 -3.97 -0.91 -17.48
C ALA A 23 -2.50 -1.24 -17.14
N ASP A 24 -1.68 -1.39 -18.17
CA ASP A 24 -0.26 -1.75 -18.07
C ASP A 24 0.64 -0.55 -17.72
N THR A 25 1.36 -0.67 -16.61
CA THR A 25 2.28 0.33 -16.05
C THR A 25 3.70 -0.21 -15.83
N GLY A 26 3.89 -1.51 -16.10
CA GLY A 26 5.16 -2.24 -16.07
C GLY A 26 5.53 -2.76 -14.68
N SER A 27 6.38 -3.79 -14.66
CA SER A 27 6.84 -4.46 -13.44
C SER A 27 8.18 -3.88 -12.97
N ARG A 28 8.15 -3.03 -11.94
CA ARG A 28 9.35 -2.49 -11.28
C ARG A 28 9.10 -2.37 -9.77
N PRO A 29 10.15 -2.38 -8.93
CA PRO A 29 9.96 -2.16 -7.50
C PRO A 29 9.45 -0.74 -7.27
N HIS A 30 8.45 -0.61 -6.40
CA HIS A 30 7.92 0.69 -6.00
C HIS A 30 8.22 1.02 -4.55
N ASN A 31 7.87 0.11 -3.64
CA ASN A 31 8.21 0.15 -2.23
C ASN A 31 9.02 -1.11 -1.87
N THR A 32 9.95 -0.98 -0.93
CA THR A 32 10.81 -2.09 -0.49
C THR A 32 11.13 -1.90 0.98
N ASN A 33 10.52 -2.74 1.81
CA ASN A 33 10.66 -2.67 3.26
C ASN A 33 11.52 -3.81 3.81
N VAL A 34 12.40 -3.46 4.74
CA VAL A 34 13.21 -4.39 5.54
C VAL A 34 13.10 -3.97 7.00
N TYR A 35 12.74 -4.92 7.87
CA TYR A 35 12.47 -4.65 9.27
C TYR A 35 13.47 -5.37 10.19
N PRO A 36 13.91 -4.76 11.31
CA PRO A 36 14.79 -5.39 12.28
C PRO A 36 14.28 -6.72 12.85
N GLU A 37 12.96 -6.89 12.94
CA GLU A 37 12.28 -8.09 13.44
C GLU A 37 12.47 -9.30 12.50
N ARG A 38 12.68 -9.03 11.21
CA ARG A 38 12.96 -10.03 10.15
C ARG A 38 14.03 -9.49 9.19
N PRO A 39 15.29 -9.36 9.63
CA PRO A 39 16.35 -8.68 8.87
C PRO A 39 16.85 -9.50 7.67
N ASP A 40 16.39 -10.74 7.56
CA ASP A 40 16.60 -11.68 6.48
C ASP A 40 15.47 -11.66 5.43
N ARG A 41 14.53 -10.72 5.53
CA ARG A 41 13.42 -10.55 4.59
C ARG A 41 13.36 -9.14 4.01
N ALA A 42 12.98 -9.05 2.74
CA ALA A 42 12.48 -7.83 2.12
C ALA A 42 11.06 -8.04 1.61
N TYR A 43 10.17 -7.09 1.92
CA TYR A 43 8.76 -7.07 1.51
C TYR A 43 8.56 -5.96 0.49
N LEU A 44 8.11 -6.31 -0.71
CA LEU A 44 8.11 -5.41 -1.87
C LEU A 44 6.70 -5.26 -2.44
N GLY A 45 6.27 -4.02 -2.64
CA GLY A 45 5.26 -3.69 -3.63
C GLY A 45 5.92 -3.51 -4.99
N TYR A 46 5.54 -4.30 -5.98
CA TYR A 46 6.23 -4.38 -7.28
C TYR A 46 5.34 -3.93 -8.46
N ILE A 47 4.55 -2.87 -8.31
CA ILE A 47 3.63 -2.37 -9.35
C ILE A 47 2.85 -3.55 -10.00
N ASP A 48 3.01 -3.80 -11.30
CA ASP A 48 2.30 -4.84 -12.04
C ASP A 48 2.87 -6.25 -11.78
N GLY A 49 3.92 -6.37 -10.95
CA GLY A 49 4.46 -7.64 -10.51
C GLY A 49 3.85 -8.16 -9.21
N GLY A 50 2.93 -7.44 -8.58
CA GLY A 50 2.28 -7.88 -7.35
C GLY A 50 3.11 -7.63 -6.07
N MET A 51 2.72 -8.31 -4.99
CA MET A 51 3.50 -8.37 -3.75
C MET A 51 4.62 -9.41 -3.90
N ILE A 52 5.83 -9.10 -3.44
CA ILE A 52 6.97 -10.02 -3.46
C ILE A 52 7.64 -10.08 -2.09
N ILE A 53 7.97 -11.29 -1.63
CA ILE A 53 8.82 -11.52 -0.47
C ILE A 53 10.16 -12.07 -0.95
N LEU A 54 11.26 -11.42 -0.57
CA LEU A 54 12.62 -11.88 -0.83
C LEU A 54 13.28 -12.39 0.46
N ASP A 55 14.01 -13.49 0.35
CA ASP A 55 15.08 -13.87 1.27
C ASP A 55 16.31 -13.02 0.94
N ILE A 56 16.78 -12.26 1.94
CA ILE A 56 17.97 -11.41 1.88
C ILE A 56 19.00 -11.79 2.96
N SER A 57 18.94 -13.02 3.49
CA SER A 57 19.95 -13.56 4.43
C SER A 57 21.36 -13.41 3.87
N ASP A 58 21.55 -13.68 2.58
CA ASP A 58 22.69 -13.25 1.77
C ASP A 58 22.30 -12.07 0.86
N LYS A 59 22.63 -10.85 1.29
CA LYS A 59 22.34 -9.61 0.56
C LYS A 59 23.00 -9.54 -0.82
N SER A 60 24.08 -10.30 -1.05
CA SER A 60 24.72 -10.38 -2.36
C SER A 60 23.91 -11.22 -3.35
N ARG A 61 23.10 -12.16 -2.83
CA ARG A 61 22.31 -13.14 -3.61
C ARG A 61 20.85 -13.24 -3.09
N PRO A 62 20.04 -12.17 -3.17
CA PRO A 62 18.63 -12.26 -2.79
C PRO A 62 17.87 -13.32 -3.60
N LYS A 63 16.90 -13.99 -2.97
CA LYS A 63 16.07 -15.02 -3.60
C LYS A 63 14.60 -14.72 -3.36
N MET A 64 13.76 -14.90 -4.37
CA MET A 64 12.32 -14.77 -4.21
C MET A 64 11.77 -15.97 -3.43
N ILE A 65 11.05 -15.70 -2.34
CA ILE A 65 10.33 -16.71 -1.55
C ILE A 65 8.95 -16.91 -2.18
N SER A 66 8.24 -15.82 -2.44
CA SER A 66 6.92 -15.84 -3.05
C SER A 66 6.64 -14.55 -3.81
N ARG A 67 5.71 -14.66 -4.75
CA ARG A 67 5.06 -13.57 -5.46
C ARG A 67 3.56 -13.82 -5.41
N TRP A 68 2.81 -12.83 -4.94
CA TRP A 68 1.36 -12.83 -5.02
C TRP A 68 0.94 -11.78 -6.05
N ASP A 69 0.55 -12.28 -7.22
CA ASP A 69 0.04 -11.46 -8.31
C ASP A 69 -1.47 -11.71 -8.45
N TYR A 70 -2.25 -10.65 -8.26
CA TYR A 70 -3.71 -10.66 -8.27
C TYR A 70 -4.28 -9.89 -9.48
N HIS A 71 -3.41 -9.59 -10.46
CA HIS A 71 -3.76 -8.90 -11.69
C HIS A 71 -3.53 -9.84 -12.88
N PRO A 72 -4.50 -10.00 -13.80
CA PRO A 72 -5.93 -9.69 -13.67
C PRO A 72 -6.66 -10.57 -12.60
N PRO A 73 -7.90 -10.22 -12.17
CA PRO A 73 -8.82 -9.23 -12.76
C PRO A 73 -8.66 -7.81 -12.24
N TYR A 74 -7.90 -7.59 -11.16
CA TYR A 74 -7.69 -6.25 -10.62
C TYR A 74 -6.72 -5.44 -11.49
N HIS A 75 -6.84 -4.12 -11.44
CA HIS A 75 -5.82 -3.24 -12.01
C HIS A 75 -4.52 -3.37 -11.23
N GLY A 76 -3.39 -3.37 -11.95
CA GLY A 76 -2.04 -3.45 -11.40
C GLY A 76 -1.67 -2.35 -10.41
N PHE A 77 -0.38 -2.11 -10.24
CA PHE A 77 0.14 -1.09 -9.33
C PHE A 77 0.05 -1.44 -7.82
N THR A 78 0.62 -2.57 -7.41
CA THR A 78 0.90 -2.87 -5.99
C THR A 78 1.92 -1.88 -5.44
N HIS A 79 1.55 -1.17 -4.37
CA HIS A 79 2.28 -0.03 -3.83
C HIS A 79 3.14 -0.40 -2.62
N THR A 80 2.55 -0.66 -1.44
CA THR A 80 3.29 -0.89 -0.18
C THR A 80 2.96 -2.25 0.41
N VAL A 81 3.93 -2.88 1.08
CA VAL A 81 3.74 -4.12 1.85
C VAL A 81 4.26 -3.90 3.28
N VAL A 82 3.36 -3.98 4.25
CA VAL A 82 3.66 -3.81 5.69
C VAL A 82 3.35 -5.11 6.43
N PRO A 83 4.36 -5.81 6.96
CA PRO A 83 4.15 -7.00 7.77
C PRO A 83 3.69 -6.64 9.20
N PHE A 84 2.64 -7.32 9.66
CA PHE A 84 2.23 -7.34 11.07
C PHE A 84 2.72 -8.65 11.68
N PHE A 85 3.97 -8.65 12.14
CA PHE A 85 4.71 -9.86 12.51
C PHE A 85 4.03 -10.69 13.59
N ASP A 86 3.54 -10.06 14.68
CA ASP A 86 2.91 -10.74 15.81
C ASP A 86 1.66 -11.53 15.42
N ARG A 87 1.05 -11.17 14.27
CA ARG A 87 -0.18 -11.77 13.76
C ARG A 87 0.02 -12.54 12.47
N ASN A 88 1.24 -12.57 11.94
CA ASN A 88 1.58 -13.18 10.66
C ASN A 88 0.69 -12.68 9.51
N LEU A 89 0.39 -11.39 9.48
CA LEU A 89 -0.38 -10.75 8.40
C LEU A 89 0.54 -9.86 7.56
N LEU A 90 0.17 -9.66 6.31
CA LEU A 90 0.75 -8.66 5.42
C LEU A 90 -0.38 -7.71 5.00
N ILE A 91 -0.17 -6.42 5.23
CA ILE A 91 -1.06 -5.37 4.76
C ILE A 91 -0.48 -4.84 3.46
N VAL A 92 -1.25 -4.95 2.37
CA VAL A 92 -0.77 -4.63 1.02
C VAL A 92 -1.66 -3.53 0.43
N SER A 93 -1.09 -2.41 0.02
CA SER A 93 -1.86 -1.38 -0.69
C SER A 93 -1.66 -1.47 -2.20
N ASP A 94 -2.73 -1.20 -2.94
CA ASP A 94 -2.63 -0.74 -4.33
C ASP A 94 -2.32 0.77 -4.35
N GLU A 95 -1.90 1.29 -5.50
CA GLU A 95 -1.96 2.72 -5.80
C GLU A 95 -2.93 2.98 -6.95
N CYS A 96 -3.94 3.80 -6.69
CA CYS A 96 -4.82 4.34 -7.72
C CYS A 96 -4.04 5.31 -8.59
N VAL A 97 -3.80 5.02 -9.87
CA VAL A 97 -3.04 5.84 -10.83
C VAL A 97 -3.89 6.53 -11.88
N ARG A 98 -5.21 6.27 -11.87
CA ARG A 98 -6.16 6.94 -12.75
C ARG A 98 -7.05 7.90 -11.98
N THR A 99 -7.78 8.71 -12.73
CA THR A 99 -8.76 9.66 -12.20
C THR A 99 -10.17 9.13 -12.40
N GLU A 100 -11.14 9.73 -11.72
CA GLU A 100 -12.57 9.46 -11.94
C GLU A 100 -13.00 8.00 -11.73
N GLY A 101 -12.21 7.23 -10.95
CA GLY A 101 -12.42 5.82 -10.69
C GLY A 101 -12.16 4.89 -11.87
N ALA A 102 -11.40 5.32 -12.88
CA ALA A 102 -11.12 4.51 -14.07
C ALA A 102 -10.27 3.25 -13.82
N ASP A 103 -9.60 3.15 -12.66
CA ASP A 103 -8.91 1.95 -12.21
C ASP A 103 -9.47 1.40 -10.89
N TRP A 104 -10.71 1.75 -10.55
CA TRP A 104 -11.40 1.22 -9.38
C TRP A 104 -11.69 -0.29 -9.54
N PRO A 105 -11.61 -1.09 -8.46
CA PRO A 105 -11.22 -0.73 -7.10
C PRO A 105 -9.70 -0.77 -6.88
N LYS A 106 -9.20 0.15 -6.04
CA LYS A 106 -7.80 0.20 -5.57
C LYS A 106 -7.79 0.07 -4.07
N LEU A 107 -7.34 -1.08 -3.61
CA LEU A 107 -7.68 -1.66 -2.32
C LEU A 107 -6.49 -1.62 -1.36
N VAL A 108 -6.82 -1.77 -0.08
CA VAL A 108 -5.86 -2.24 0.92
C VAL A 108 -6.26 -3.65 1.30
N TRP A 109 -5.38 -4.60 1.06
CA TRP A 109 -5.56 -6.02 1.26
C TRP A 109 -5.04 -6.45 2.62
N VAL A 110 -5.75 -7.39 3.25
CA VAL A 110 -5.25 -8.16 4.39
C VAL A 110 -4.92 -9.55 3.88
N VAL A 111 -3.63 -9.91 3.97
CA VAL A 111 -3.10 -11.17 3.46
C VAL A 111 -2.57 -12.00 4.64
N ASP A 112 -2.99 -13.25 4.73
CA ASP A 112 -2.42 -14.24 5.64
C ASP A 112 -1.02 -14.63 5.16
N GLY A 113 -0.03 -14.31 5.99
CA GLY A 113 1.39 -14.54 5.75
C GLY A 113 2.01 -15.63 6.62
N ARG A 114 1.21 -16.44 7.35
CA ARG A 114 1.71 -17.53 8.21
C ARG A 114 2.66 -18.48 7.48
N THR A 115 2.36 -18.73 6.21
CA THR A 115 3.22 -19.49 5.30
C THR A 115 3.72 -18.54 4.21
N GLU A 116 4.92 -17.96 4.37
CA GLU A 116 5.48 -16.95 3.45
C GLU A 116 5.59 -17.45 2.00
N THR A 117 5.67 -18.76 1.77
CA THR A 117 5.69 -19.38 0.43
C THR A 117 4.32 -19.47 -0.24
N ASN A 118 3.23 -19.25 0.50
CA ASN A 118 1.85 -19.28 0.01
C ASN A 118 0.99 -18.21 0.69
N PRO A 119 1.21 -16.92 0.37
CA PRO A 119 0.38 -15.83 0.86
C PRO A 119 -1.08 -15.97 0.37
N VAL A 120 -2.06 -15.75 1.25
CA VAL A 120 -3.49 -15.88 0.92
C VAL A 120 -4.25 -14.60 1.28
N PRO A 121 -4.92 -13.92 0.33
CA PRO A 121 -5.78 -12.79 0.68
C PRO A 121 -7.00 -13.28 1.47
N ILE A 122 -7.28 -12.63 2.62
CA ILE A 122 -8.38 -13.01 3.52
C ILE A 122 -9.43 -11.92 3.69
N ALA A 123 -9.08 -10.66 3.45
CA ALA A 123 -10.01 -9.53 3.47
C ALA A 123 -9.44 -8.30 2.73
N THR A 124 -10.25 -7.26 2.65
CA THR A 124 -9.84 -5.90 2.28
C THR A 124 -10.34 -4.91 3.32
N CYS A 125 -9.63 -3.80 3.52
CA CYS A 125 -10.16 -2.68 4.29
C CYS A 125 -11.31 -2.00 3.52
N PRO A 126 -12.40 -1.58 4.19
CA PRO A 126 -13.49 -0.87 3.54
C PRO A 126 -13.01 0.35 2.74
N LEU A 127 -13.41 0.44 1.47
CA LEU A 127 -13.13 1.62 0.66
C LEU A 127 -13.96 2.81 1.14
N PRO A 128 -13.45 4.04 1.00
CA PRO A 128 -14.29 5.23 1.11
C PRO A 128 -15.52 5.12 0.18
N PRO A 129 -16.66 5.74 0.48
CA PRO A 129 -17.87 5.60 -0.36
C PRO A 129 -17.67 6.04 -1.82
N LEU A 130 -17.79 5.11 -2.76
CA LEU A 130 -17.58 5.34 -4.20
C LEU A 130 -18.34 6.57 -4.72
N ASN A 131 -19.64 6.66 -4.44
CA ASN A 131 -20.50 7.74 -4.92
C ASN A 131 -20.09 9.14 -4.41
N THR A 132 -19.36 9.20 -3.29
CA THR A 132 -18.87 10.46 -2.72
C THR A 132 -17.57 10.91 -3.37
N TYR A 133 -16.68 9.98 -3.72
CA TYR A 133 -15.29 10.30 -4.05
C TYR A 133 -14.93 10.09 -5.51
N GLN A 134 -15.61 9.20 -6.24
CA GLN A 134 -15.26 8.86 -7.62
C GLN A 134 -15.12 10.10 -8.50
N ARG A 135 -16.07 11.03 -8.41
CA ARG A 135 -16.10 12.25 -9.24
C ARG A 135 -15.79 13.53 -8.46
N ARG A 136 -15.21 13.40 -7.26
CA ARG A 136 -14.80 14.55 -6.44
C ARG A 136 -13.58 15.29 -7.01
N GLY A 137 -12.88 14.68 -7.97
CA GLY A 137 -11.72 15.22 -8.67
C GLY A 137 -10.44 14.44 -8.37
N ALA A 138 -9.55 14.37 -9.36
CA ALA A 138 -8.27 13.62 -9.32
C ALA A 138 -8.41 12.13 -8.94
N ARG A 139 -7.40 11.58 -8.26
CA ARG A 139 -7.25 10.15 -7.96
C ARG A 139 -8.12 9.77 -6.77
N TYR A 140 -8.77 8.62 -6.88
CA TYR A 140 -9.65 8.04 -5.86
C TYR A 140 -9.37 6.54 -5.71
N GLY A 141 -8.79 6.18 -4.57
CA GLY A 141 -8.43 4.80 -4.24
C GLY A 141 -7.18 4.75 -3.37
N ALA A 142 -6.80 3.56 -2.92
CA ALA A 142 -5.66 3.36 -2.03
C ALA A 142 -4.36 3.95 -2.61
N HIS A 143 -3.45 4.29 -1.71
CA HIS A 143 -2.09 4.74 -2.02
C HIS A 143 -1.10 4.21 -0.98
N ASN A 144 -0.72 5.02 0.01
CA ASN A 144 0.31 4.64 0.96
C ASN A 144 -0.27 4.12 2.28
N LEU A 145 0.55 3.38 3.02
CA LEU A 145 0.27 2.85 4.34
C LEU A 145 1.19 3.50 5.37
N TYR A 146 0.76 3.56 6.62
CA TYR A 146 1.71 3.75 7.71
C TYR A 146 2.58 2.50 7.86
N GLU A 147 3.88 2.63 7.60
CA GLU A 147 4.77 1.49 7.39
C GLU A 147 5.43 0.94 8.67
N ASN A 148 4.93 1.30 9.87
CA ASN A 148 5.55 0.88 11.14
C ASN A 148 7.08 1.10 11.13
N LEU A 149 7.54 2.32 10.83
CA LEU A 149 8.96 2.60 10.61
C LEU A 149 9.84 2.09 11.77
N PRO A 150 11.01 1.46 11.51
CA PRO A 150 11.89 0.95 12.55
C PRO A 150 12.70 2.07 13.22
N LYS A 151 11.99 3.05 13.79
CA LYS A 151 12.54 4.21 14.48
C LYS A 151 11.97 4.29 15.90
N PRO A 152 12.75 4.74 16.89
CA PRO A 152 12.30 4.83 18.28
C PRO A 152 11.19 5.87 18.47
N ASN A 153 11.11 6.87 17.58
CA ASN A 153 10.14 7.96 17.61
C ASN A 153 8.95 7.70 16.67
N ALA A 154 8.66 6.44 16.36
CA ALA A 154 7.57 6.05 15.49
C ALA A 154 6.64 5.12 16.27
N TRP A 155 5.34 5.38 16.19
CA TRP A 155 4.35 4.48 16.76
C TRP A 155 4.35 3.12 16.06
N LYS A 156 3.88 2.08 16.72
CA LYS A 156 3.86 0.72 16.17
C LYS A 156 2.47 0.12 16.38
N SER A 157 1.99 -0.56 15.35
CA SER A 157 0.69 -1.21 15.39
C SER A 157 0.64 -2.47 14.54
N ASP A 158 0.09 -3.54 15.10
CA ASP A 158 -0.26 -4.79 14.42
C ASP A 158 -1.79 -4.97 14.29
N ARG A 159 -2.57 -3.94 14.66
CA ARG A 159 -4.03 -4.00 14.74
C ARG A 159 -4.70 -2.88 13.99
N VAL A 160 -4.20 -1.67 14.13
CA VAL A 160 -4.69 -0.51 13.38
C VAL A 160 -3.85 -0.30 12.13
N VAL A 161 -4.52 -0.25 10.98
CA VAL A 161 -3.96 0.15 9.69
C VAL A 161 -4.32 1.60 9.44
N LEU A 162 -3.32 2.44 9.17
CA LEU A 162 -3.53 3.77 8.60
C LEU A 162 -3.18 3.76 7.11
N ALA A 163 -4.09 4.26 6.28
CA ALA A 163 -3.94 4.24 4.84
C ALA A 163 -4.43 5.54 4.21
N THR A 164 -3.74 6.00 3.17
CA THR A 164 -4.11 7.19 2.39
C THR A 164 -4.89 6.79 1.13
N TYR A 165 -5.95 7.53 0.83
CA TYR A 165 -6.86 7.29 -0.29
C TYR A 165 -6.98 8.49 -1.24
N PHE A 166 -5.91 9.28 -1.41
CA PHE A 166 -5.92 10.51 -2.21
C PHE A 166 -7.08 11.45 -1.84
N ASN A 167 -8.08 11.61 -2.73
CA ASN A 167 -9.26 12.44 -2.45
C ASN A 167 -10.20 11.83 -1.39
N GLY A 168 -10.04 10.54 -1.10
CA GLY A 168 -10.66 9.81 0.00
C GLY A 168 -10.05 10.10 1.37
N GLY A 169 -8.95 10.86 1.41
CA GLY A 169 -8.29 11.31 2.63
C GLY A 169 -7.50 10.21 3.35
N LEU A 170 -7.24 10.43 4.64
CA LEU A 170 -6.63 9.45 5.55
C LEU A 170 -7.72 8.58 6.17
N ARG A 171 -7.45 7.28 6.30
CA ARG A 171 -8.35 6.28 6.87
C ARG A 171 -7.64 5.46 7.94
N ALA A 172 -8.35 5.12 9.00
CA ALA A 172 -7.92 4.22 10.06
C ALA A 172 -8.84 3.00 10.11
N TYR A 173 -8.25 1.81 10.14
CA TYR A 173 -8.98 0.55 10.18
C TYR A 173 -8.52 -0.33 11.33
N ASP A 174 -9.45 -0.83 12.14
CA ASP A 174 -9.20 -1.93 13.05
C ASP A 174 -9.21 -3.24 12.28
N THR A 175 -8.15 -4.03 12.47
CA THR A 175 -7.96 -5.36 11.88
C THR A 175 -7.90 -6.44 12.96
N SER A 176 -8.34 -6.18 14.19
CA SER A 176 -8.38 -7.15 15.29
C SER A 176 -9.09 -8.44 14.88
N ASN A 177 -10.19 -8.33 14.14
CA ASN A 177 -10.69 -9.41 13.29
C ASN A 177 -10.16 -9.22 11.84
N PRO A 178 -9.16 -9.99 11.40
CA PRO A 178 -8.52 -9.76 10.11
C PRO A 178 -9.40 -10.21 8.92
N TYR A 179 -10.48 -10.96 9.18
CA TYR A 179 -11.46 -11.37 8.18
C TYR A 179 -12.56 -10.33 7.96
N GLN A 180 -12.69 -9.35 8.87
CA GLN A 180 -13.70 -8.30 8.81
C GLN A 180 -13.12 -6.96 9.32
N PRO A 181 -12.16 -6.35 8.59
CA PRO A 181 -11.64 -5.04 8.95
C PRO A 181 -12.76 -3.97 9.03
N ALA A 182 -12.69 -3.10 10.03
CA ALA A 182 -13.66 -2.04 10.25
C ALA A 182 -13.00 -0.67 10.19
N GLU A 183 -13.62 0.31 9.52
CA GLU A 183 -13.17 1.71 9.58
C GLU A 183 -13.49 2.27 10.98
N ILE A 184 -12.47 2.78 11.66
CA ILE A 184 -12.57 3.35 13.02
C ILE A 184 -12.29 4.84 13.07
N GLY A 185 -11.86 5.44 11.95
CA GLY A 185 -11.63 6.87 11.85
C GLY A 185 -11.27 7.28 10.42
N TYR A 186 -11.55 8.53 10.09
CA TYR A 186 -11.11 9.12 8.82
C TYR A 186 -10.90 10.62 8.96
N PHE A 187 -10.05 11.15 8.08
CA PHE A 187 -9.83 12.58 7.95
C PHE A 187 -9.77 12.95 6.47
N VAL A 188 -10.70 13.80 6.03
CA VAL A 188 -10.71 14.37 4.68
C VAL A 188 -10.79 15.90 4.80
N PRO A 189 -9.68 16.63 4.66
CA PRO A 189 -9.73 18.08 4.73
C PRO A 189 -10.36 18.66 3.46
N GLU A 190 -10.83 19.90 3.57
CA GLU A 190 -11.25 20.66 2.40
C GLU A 190 -10.08 20.83 1.41
N PRO A 191 -10.36 20.85 0.09
CA PRO A 191 -9.33 21.11 -0.91
C PRO A 191 -8.64 22.45 -0.63
N PRO A 192 -7.29 22.49 -0.59
CA PRO A 192 -6.56 23.73 -0.38
C PRO A 192 -6.83 24.73 -1.51
N ARG A 193 -6.78 26.03 -1.20
CA ARG A 193 -6.98 27.09 -2.21
C ARG A 193 -5.98 26.92 -3.35
N GLY A 194 -6.49 26.83 -4.58
CA GLY A 194 -5.66 26.63 -5.77
C GLY A 194 -5.34 25.17 -6.09
N ALA A 195 -5.95 24.20 -5.40
CA ALA A 195 -5.83 22.78 -5.74
C ALA A 195 -6.16 22.56 -7.24
N PRO A 196 -5.22 22.04 -8.06
CA PRO A 196 -5.41 21.94 -9.51
C PRO A 196 -6.64 21.13 -9.93
N SER A 197 -7.00 20.14 -9.13
CA SER A 197 -8.13 19.24 -9.36
C SER A 197 -9.39 19.60 -8.57
N GLY A 198 -9.37 20.68 -7.79
CA GLY A 198 -10.45 21.02 -6.86
C GLY A 198 -10.67 19.98 -5.75
N ALA A 199 -9.72 19.07 -5.53
CA ALA A 199 -9.80 17.99 -4.54
C ALA A 199 -8.49 17.89 -3.76
N ILE A 200 -8.59 17.47 -2.49
CA ILE A 200 -7.43 17.04 -1.71
C ILE A 200 -6.80 15.79 -2.33
N GLN A 201 -5.50 15.61 -2.19
CA GLN A 201 -4.75 14.42 -2.59
C GLN A 201 -3.80 14.01 -1.45
N ILE A 202 -4.38 13.48 -0.38
CA ILE A 202 -3.63 12.96 0.77
C ILE A 202 -2.73 11.82 0.31
N ASN A 203 -1.43 11.98 0.50
CA ASN A 203 -0.40 11.16 -0.14
C ASN A 203 0.27 10.22 0.84
N ASP A 204 0.64 10.70 2.01
CA ASP A 204 1.46 9.94 2.95
C ASP A 204 1.02 10.13 4.39
N VAL A 205 1.43 9.21 5.26
CA VAL A 205 1.13 9.23 6.69
C VAL A 205 2.33 8.76 7.51
N PHE A 206 2.63 9.51 8.57
CA PHE A 206 3.57 9.14 9.62
C PHE A 206 2.90 9.31 10.98
N VAL A 207 3.25 8.47 11.95
CA VAL A 207 2.75 8.58 13.33
C VAL A 207 3.95 8.52 14.26
N ASP A 208 4.07 9.51 15.13
CA ASP A 208 5.15 9.55 16.10
C ASP A 208 4.85 8.71 17.35
N GLU A 209 5.82 8.57 18.25
CA GLU A 209 5.67 7.82 19.50
C GLU A 209 4.60 8.36 20.46
N ARG A 210 4.14 9.60 20.25
CA ARG A 210 3.09 10.27 21.02
C ARG A 210 1.71 10.06 20.40
N GLN A 211 1.62 9.23 19.35
CA GLN A 211 0.40 8.94 18.60
C GLN A 211 -0.14 10.17 17.84
N VAL A 212 0.71 11.17 17.58
CA VAL A 212 0.37 12.28 16.69
C VAL A 212 0.54 11.82 15.26
N VAL A 213 -0.53 11.98 14.47
CA VAL A 213 -0.58 11.60 13.06
C VAL A 213 -0.22 12.81 12.21
N TYR A 214 0.71 12.58 11.29
CA TYR A 214 1.23 13.54 10.32
C TYR A 214 0.86 13.07 8.92
N THR A 215 0.03 13.82 8.19
CA THR A 215 -0.36 13.48 6.82
C THR A 215 -0.25 14.67 5.89
N VAL A 216 -0.02 14.44 4.60
CA VAL A 216 0.35 15.51 3.65
C VAL A 216 -0.46 15.44 2.36
N ASP A 217 -0.78 16.61 1.80
CA ASP A 217 -1.26 16.75 0.42
C ASP A 217 -0.07 16.78 -0.55
N ARG A 218 -0.17 16.08 -1.69
CA ARG A 218 0.92 16.03 -2.69
C ARG A 218 0.99 17.21 -3.66
N HIS A 219 -0.02 18.07 -3.71
CA HIS A 219 -0.10 19.12 -4.72
C HIS A 219 0.26 20.48 -4.14
N VAL A 220 -0.68 21.12 -3.44
CA VAL A 220 -0.56 22.51 -2.99
C VAL A 220 -1.04 22.71 -1.56
N GLY A 221 -1.49 21.64 -0.90
CA GLY A 221 -1.74 21.67 0.53
C GLY A 221 -0.43 21.64 1.33
N GLY A 222 -0.54 21.26 2.59
CA GLY A 222 0.60 21.18 3.50
C GLY A 222 0.57 19.93 4.36
N LEU A 223 1.21 20.05 5.51
CA LEU A 223 1.21 19.07 6.58
C LEU A 223 0.00 19.28 7.49
N TYR A 224 -0.74 18.21 7.74
CA TYR A 224 -1.82 18.15 8.71
C TYR A 224 -1.37 17.32 9.90
N THR A 225 -1.67 17.79 11.10
CA THR A 225 -1.38 17.12 12.38
C THR A 225 -2.67 16.77 13.07
N LEU A 226 -2.85 15.51 13.42
CA LEU A 226 -4.07 14.96 14.01
C LEU A 226 -3.73 14.17 15.27
N GLU A 227 -4.70 14.04 16.17
CA GLU A 227 -4.64 13.11 17.31
C GLU A 227 -5.58 11.93 17.02
N MET A 228 -5.21 10.73 17.48
CA MET A 228 -6.09 9.55 17.42
C MET A 228 -6.92 9.48 18.71
N ASP A 229 -8.23 9.23 18.58
CA ASP A 229 -9.20 9.19 19.69
C ASP A 229 -9.81 7.80 19.93
N PHE A 230 -9.26 6.77 19.29
CA PHE A 230 -9.74 5.38 19.31
C PHE A 230 -8.79 4.40 20.00
#